data_AF-A0A4P0Y5N9-F1
#
_entry.id   AF-A0A4P0Y5N9-F1
#
_cell.length_a   1.000
_cell.length_b   1.000
_cell.length_c   1.000
_cell.angle_alpha   90.00
_cell.angle_beta   90.00
_cell.angle_gamma   90.00
#
_symmetry.space_group_name_H-M   'P 1'
#
loop_
_entity.id
_entity.type
_entity.pdbx_description
1 polymer ?
#
loop_
_entity_poly.entity_id
_entity_poly.type
_entity_poly.pdbx_seq_one_letter_code
_entity_poly.pdbx_strand_id
1 'polypeptide(L)'
;MQRQQAPFRADIVGSFLRPDSIKQARQQLAEGIIDAAQLREIENNAIRHLVQQQCDCGLHVVTDGEFRRAWWHFDFFDGLQGVERYDAEQGIQFNGVQTKAHGVRVTGKLAFGDHPMLEDFRYLKSISGDAQPKMTIPSPSVLHFRGGRKDIDATVYPDLSDYFDDLATTWRDAIRAFL
;
A
#
# COMPACT_ATOMS: atom_id res chain seq x y z
N MET A 1 -2.36 1.27 -33.00
CA MET A 1 -1.61 0.19 -32.30
C MET A 1 -1.29 0.64 -30.89
N GLN A 2 -1.52 -0.22 -29.89
CA GLN A 2 -1.05 -0.03 -28.53
C GLN A 2 0.49 -0.16 -28.48
N ARG A 3 1.13 0.54 -27.54
CA ARG A 3 2.57 0.44 -27.31
C ARG A 3 2.87 -0.76 -26.42
N GLN A 4 3.95 -1.47 -26.69
CA GLN A 4 4.43 -2.57 -25.84
C GLN A 4 5.39 -2.11 -24.73
N GLN A 5 5.77 -0.83 -24.72
CA GLN A 5 6.62 -0.23 -23.69
C GLN A 5 6.00 1.07 -23.18
N ALA A 6 6.28 1.38 -21.92
CA ALA A 6 5.81 2.60 -21.27
C ALA A 6 6.32 3.88 -21.98
N PRO A 7 5.56 4.99 -21.96
CA PRO A 7 4.21 5.11 -21.41
C PRO A 7 3.15 4.53 -22.36
N PHE A 8 2.27 3.69 -21.78
CA PHE A 8 1.14 3.09 -22.47
C PHE A 8 0.06 4.14 -22.77
N ARG A 9 -0.75 3.91 -23.82
CA ARG A 9 -1.84 4.83 -24.19
C ARG A 9 -3.03 4.76 -23.23
N ALA A 10 -3.27 3.59 -22.66
CA ALA A 10 -4.28 3.34 -21.63
C ALA A 10 -3.57 2.70 -20.44
N ASP A 11 -3.77 3.27 -19.26
CA ASP A 11 -3.28 2.79 -17.97
C ASP A 11 -4.31 3.15 -16.90
N ILE A 12 -4.19 2.52 -15.75
CA ILE A 12 -5.02 2.69 -14.57
C ILE A 12 -4.18 3.29 -13.44
N VAL A 13 -4.83 3.94 -12.49
CA VAL A 13 -4.13 4.54 -11.34
C VAL A 13 -3.61 3.46 -10.38
N GLY A 14 -4.48 2.55 -9.95
CA GLY A 14 -4.16 1.53 -8.95
C GLY A 14 -5.39 0.78 -8.43
N SER A 15 -6.19 1.44 -7.61
CA SER A 15 -7.27 0.79 -6.87
C SER A 15 -8.47 0.37 -7.72
N PHE A 16 -9.11 -0.72 -7.30
CA PHE A 16 -10.41 -1.17 -7.78
C PHE A 16 -11.40 -1.32 -6.63
N LEU A 17 -12.69 -1.41 -6.95
CA LEU A 17 -13.71 -1.73 -5.96
C LEU A 17 -13.45 -3.13 -5.37
N ARG A 18 -13.32 -3.21 -4.05
CA ARG A 18 -13.10 -4.47 -3.35
C ARG A 18 -14.29 -5.41 -3.60
N PRO A 19 -14.07 -6.64 -4.09
CA PRO A 19 -15.13 -7.62 -4.30
C PRO A 19 -15.70 -8.10 -2.96
N ASP A 20 -16.93 -8.59 -3.00
CA ASP A 20 -17.62 -9.05 -1.79
C ASP A 20 -16.92 -10.23 -1.11
N SER A 21 -16.22 -11.07 -1.88
CA SER A 21 -15.38 -12.15 -1.35
C SER A 21 -14.33 -11.64 -0.36
N ILE A 22 -13.65 -10.54 -0.67
CA ILE A 22 -12.65 -9.93 0.23
C ILE A 22 -13.33 -9.27 1.43
N LYS A 23 -14.47 -8.59 1.23
CA LYS A 23 -15.20 -7.97 2.34
C LYS A 23 -15.65 -9.01 3.36
N GLN A 24 -16.23 -10.10 2.88
CA GLN A 24 -16.69 -11.23 3.71
C GLN A 24 -15.51 -11.91 4.40
N ALA A 25 -14.42 -12.20 3.67
CA ALA A 25 -13.24 -12.82 4.26
C ALA A 25 -12.62 -11.98 5.38
N ARG A 26 -12.57 -10.65 5.22
CA ARG A 26 -12.09 -9.75 6.28
C ARG A 26 -13.00 -9.74 7.51
N GLN A 27 -14.31 -9.82 7.31
CA GLN A 27 -15.25 -9.97 8.42
C GLN A 27 -15.04 -11.32 9.14
N GLN A 28 -14.92 -12.42 8.38
CA GLN A 28 -14.66 -13.75 8.92
C GLN A 28 -13.35 -13.81 9.69
N LEU A 29 -12.28 -13.15 9.21
CA LEU A 29 -11.03 -13.04 9.95
C LEU A 29 -11.21 -12.29 11.27
N ALA A 30 -11.95 -11.16 11.26
CA ALA A 30 -12.23 -10.39 12.47
C ALA A 30 -13.10 -11.17 13.48
N GLU A 31 -13.94 -12.09 13.01
CA GLU A 31 -14.77 -12.99 13.82
C GLU A 31 -14.01 -14.27 14.24
N GLY A 32 -12.77 -14.48 13.77
CA GLY A 32 -11.97 -15.67 14.07
C GLY A 32 -12.42 -16.94 13.34
N ILE A 33 -13.23 -16.81 12.28
CA ILE A 33 -13.77 -17.92 11.47
C ILE A 33 -12.71 -18.44 10.49
N ILE A 34 -11.88 -17.55 9.95
CA ILE A 34 -10.75 -17.90 9.10
C ILE A 34 -9.46 -17.33 9.68
N ASP A 35 -8.33 -17.93 9.35
CA ASP A 35 -7.01 -17.41 9.67
C ASP A 35 -6.47 -16.45 8.58
N ALA A 36 -5.30 -15.86 8.86
CA ALA A 36 -4.66 -14.92 7.94
C ALA A 36 -4.21 -15.58 6.62
N ALA A 37 -3.87 -16.86 6.63
CA ALA A 37 -3.48 -17.60 5.44
C ALA A 37 -4.68 -17.86 4.53
N GLN A 38 -5.83 -18.18 5.10
CA GLN A 38 -7.09 -18.32 4.37
C GLN A 38 -7.54 -16.98 3.77
N LEU A 39 -7.43 -15.86 4.51
CA LEU A 39 -7.66 -14.54 3.93
C LEU A 39 -6.69 -14.27 2.76
N ARG A 40 -5.41 -14.58 2.93
CA ARG A 40 -4.37 -14.41 1.90
C ARG A 40 -4.74 -15.12 0.60
N GLU A 41 -5.24 -16.35 0.69
CA GLU A 41 -5.67 -17.15 -0.46
C GLU A 41 -6.92 -16.59 -1.14
N ILE A 42 -7.89 -16.07 -0.37
CA ILE A 42 -9.07 -15.41 -0.95
C ILE A 42 -8.67 -14.13 -1.68
N GLU A 43 -7.78 -13.33 -1.09
CA GLU A 43 -7.22 -12.13 -1.74
C GLU A 43 -6.40 -12.51 -2.99
N ASN A 44 -5.57 -13.55 -2.93
CA ASN A 44 -4.82 -14.10 -4.08
C ASN A 44 -5.77 -14.38 -5.27
N ASN A 45 -6.84 -15.13 -5.01
CA ASN A 45 -7.81 -15.51 -6.04
C ASN A 45 -8.54 -14.30 -6.63
N ALA A 46 -8.93 -13.33 -5.80
CA ALA A 46 -9.56 -12.10 -6.26
C ALA A 46 -8.61 -11.26 -7.13
N ILE A 47 -7.34 -11.14 -6.73
CA ILE A 47 -6.32 -10.42 -7.50
C ILE A 47 -6.05 -11.10 -8.83
N ARG A 48 -5.92 -12.44 -8.86
CA ARG A 48 -5.75 -13.21 -10.10
C ARG A 48 -6.89 -12.95 -11.08
N HIS A 49 -8.14 -12.97 -10.59
CA HIS A 49 -9.30 -12.69 -11.42
C HIS A 49 -9.29 -11.25 -11.97
N LEU A 50 -8.95 -10.27 -11.12
CA LEU A 50 -8.84 -8.87 -11.53
C LEU A 50 -7.73 -8.67 -12.59
N VAL A 51 -6.57 -9.31 -12.43
CA VAL A 51 -5.49 -9.25 -13.42
C VAL A 51 -5.95 -9.80 -14.77
N GLN A 52 -6.64 -10.94 -14.77
CA GLN A 52 -7.20 -11.50 -16.01
C GLN A 52 -8.19 -10.51 -16.67
N GLN A 53 -9.10 -9.91 -15.90
CA GLN A 53 -10.04 -8.92 -16.44
C GLN A 53 -9.34 -7.69 -17.02
N GLN A 54 -8.28 -7.20 -16.38
CA GLN A 54 -7.49 -6.07 -16.91
C GLN A 54 -6.85 -6.44 -18.27
N CYS A 55 -6.26 -7.63 -18.37
CA CYS A 55 -5.68 -8.14 -19.60
C CYS A 55 -6.73 -8.35 -20.71
N ASP A 56 -7.88 -8.93 -20.38
CA ASP A 56 -8.99 -9.17 -21.32
C ASP A 56 -9.58 -7.85 -21.86
N CYS A 57 -9.54 -6.79 -21.05
CA CYS A 57 -9.88 -5.43 -21.46
C CYS A 57 -8.79 -4.72 -22.30
N GLY A 58 -7.68 -5.41 -22.59
CA GLY A 58 -6.58 -4.90 -23.40
C GLY A 58 -5.61 -3.98 -22.66
N LEU A 59 -5.57 -4.01 -21.31
CA LEU A 59 -4.55 -3.28 -20.56
C LEU A 59 -3.22 -4.02 -20.61
N HIS A 60 -2.15 -3.27 -20.88
CA HIS A 60 -0.77 -3.77 -20.84
C HIS A 60 -0.07 -3.48 -19.51
N VAL A 61 -0.73 -2.74 -18.63
CA VAL A 61 -0.30 -2.51 -17.25
C VAL A 61 -1.40 -3.01 -16.34
N VAL A 62 -1.03 -3.81 -15.35
CA VAL A 62 -1.97 -4.40 -14.40
C VAL A 62 -1.55 -4.09 -12.98
N THR A 63 -2.55 -3.98 -12.11
CA THR A 63 -2.38 -3.73 -10.67
C THR A 63 -3.09 -4.83 -9.88
N ASP A 64 -2.81 -4.92 -8.59
CA ASP A 64 -3.54 -5.81 -7.67
C ASP A 64 -4.86 -5.22 -7.16
N GLY A 65 -5.27 -4.06 -7.70
CA GLY A 65 -6.43 -3.31 -7.27
C GLY A 65 -6.38 -2.78 -5.85
N GLU A 66 -5.19 -2.79 -5.22
CA GLU A 66 -4.99 -2.45 -3.81
C GLU A 66 -5.84 -3.30 -2.86
N PHE A 67 -6.21 -4.52 -3.28
CA PHE A 67 -7.18 -5.38 -2.59
C PHE A 67 -6.78 -5.77 -1.17
N ARG A 68 -5.48 -5.83 -0.89
CA ARG A 68 -4.92 -6.16 0.43
C ARG A 68 -4.87 -4.99 1.39
N ARG A 69 -5.08 -3.76 0.90
CA ARG A 69 -4.98 -2.55 1.72
C ARG A 69 -6.31 -2.26 2.40
N ALA A 70 -6.27 -1.90 3.67
CA ALA A 70 -7.37 -1.27 4.37
C ALA A 70 -7.39 0.23 4.03
N TRP A 71 -6.21 0.84 4.01
CA TRP A 71 -5.96 2.26 3.73
C TRP A 71 -4.75 2.43 2.83
N TRP A 72 -4.88 3.24 1.79
CA TRP A 72 -3.86 3.22 0.73
C TRP A 72 -2.46 3.65 1.17
N HIS A 73 -2.53 4.67 2.00
CA HIS A 73 -1.67 5.08 3.07
C HIS A 73 -0.95 4.13 4.02
N PHE A 74 -1.69 3.85 5.10
CA PHE A 74 -1.18 3.41 6.38
C PHE A 74 -0.62 2.01 6.31
N ASP A 75 -1.08 1.17 5.38
CA ASP A 75 -0.55 -0.18 5.20
C ASP A 75 0.89 -0.19 4.69
N PHE A 76 1.29 0.82 3.91
CA PHE A 76 2.69 0.97 3.53
C PHE A 76 3.50 1.56 4.69
N PHE A 77 3.01 2.63 5.33
CA PHE A 77 3.76 3.28 6.40
C PHE A 77 4.00 2.37 7.62
N ASP A 78 3.02 1.53 7.97
CA ASP A 78 3.13 0.55 9.07
C ASP A 78 4.18 -0.54 8.82
N GLY A 79 4.56 -0.77 7.54
CA GLY A 79 5.66 -1.67 7.19
C GLY A 79 7.04 -1.03 7.24
N LEU A 80 7.15 0.28 7.53
CA LEU A 80 8.43 0.98 7.63
C LEU A 80 9.02 0.85 9.02
N GLN A 81 10.35 0.74 9.10
CA GLN A 81 11.04 0.79 10.38
C GLN A 81 10.96 2.21 10.96
N GLY A 82 10.82 2.32 12.28
CA GLY A 82 10.68 3.60 12.98
C GLY A 82 9.30 4.24 12.86
N VAL A 83 8.32 3.56 12.29
CA VAL A 83 6.92 3.99 12.21
C VAL A 83 6.04 3.08 13.08
N GLU A 84 5.09 3.68 13.78
CA GLU A 84 4.12 2.97 14.63
C GLU A 84 2.70 3.45 14.31
N ARG A 85 1.75 2.51 14.22
CA ARG A 85 0.33 2.82 14.21
C ARG A 85 -0.18 3.19 15.59
N TYR A 86 -1.08 4.15 15.65
CA TYR A 86 -1.80 4.49 16.88
C TYR A 86 -3.26 4.80 16.59
N ASP A 87 -4.10 4.65 17.61
CA ASP A 87 -5.47 5.11 17.58
C ASP A 87 -5.49 6.63 17.87
N ALA A 88 -5.85 7.40 16.87
CA ALA A 88 -5.98 8.85 16.96
C ALA A 88 -7.28 9.24 17.69
N GLU A 89 -7.35 10.47 18.19
CA GLU A 89 -8.57 10.99 18.83
C GLU A 89 -9.67 11.31 17.80
N GLN A 90 -9.29 11.60 16.55
CA GLN A 90 -10.22 11.93 15.47
C GLN A 90 -9.76 11.31 14.14
N GLY A 91 -10.70 10.73 13.38
CA GLY A 91 -10.44 10.25 12.02
C GLY A 91 -10.36 11.38 10.99
N ILE A 92 -9.88 11.04 9.79
CA ILE A 92 -9.80 11.95 8.65
C ILE A 92 -11.22 12.23 8.14
N GLN A 93 -11.54 13.50 7.89
CA GLN A 93 -12.81 13.88 7.25
C GLN A 93 -12.70 13.70 5.74
N PHE A 94 -13.61 12.92 5.15
CA PHE A 94 -13.69 12.74 3.70
C PHE A 94 -15.15 12.75 3.26
N ASN A 95 -15.56 13.78 2.51
CA ASN A 95 -16.91 13.95 1.96
C ASN A 95 -18.06 13.68 2.96
N GLY A 96 -17.96 14.24 4.19
CA GLY A 96 -19.01 14.12 5.21
C GLY A 96 -19.00 12.80 6.00
N VAL A 97 -18.03 11.92 5.76
CA VAL A 97 -17.80 10.71 6.55
C VAL A 97 -16.46 10.84 7.27
N GLN A 98 -16.47 10.60 8.58
CA GLN A 98 -15.25 10.52 9.38
C GLN A 98 -14.71 9.09 9.33
N THR A 99 -13.45 8.93 8.96
CA THR A 99 -12.80 7.61 8.95
C THR A 99 -12.61 7.07 10.36
N LYS A 100 -12.26 5.78 10.49
CA LYS A 100 -11.69 5.28 11.74
C LYS A 100 -10.46 6.13 12.10
N ALA A 101 -10.30 6.41 13.39
CA ALA A 101 -9.23 7.25 13.89
C ALA A 101 -7.94 6.43 14.05
N HIS A 102 -7.32 6.08 12.93
CA HIS A 102 -5.99 5.48 12.93
C HIS A 102 -5.01 6.48 12.33
N GLY A 103 -3.85 6.60 12.96
CA GLY A 103 -2.73 7.40 12.49
C GLY A 103 -1.45 6.58 12.45
N VAL A 104 -0.40 7.17 11.89
CA VAL A 104 0.97 6.67 12.01
C VAL A 104 1.83 7.79 12.57
N ARG A 105 2.79 7.43 13.41
CA ARG A 105 3.78 8.35 13.99
C ARG A 105 5.18 7.77 13.83
N VAL A 106 6.17 8.64 13.79
CA VAL A 106 7.58 8.28 13.66
C VAL A 106 8.20 8.29 15.05
N THR A 107 8.54 7.11 15.55
CA THR A 107 9.08 6.86 16.90
C THR A 107 10.52 6.35 16.86
N GLY A 108 11.08 6.15 15.67
CA GLY A 108 12.46 5.73 15.47
C GLY A 108 13.01 6.22 14.14
N LYS A 109 14.29 5.91 13.87
CA LYS A 109 14.92 6.25 12.60
C LYS A 109 14.22 5.51 11.45
N LEU A 110 13.85 6.26 10.41
CA LEU A 110 13.17 5.73 9.23
C LEU A 110 14.13 4.86 8.43
N ALA A 111 13.68 3.66 8.09
CA ALA A 111 14.36 2.79 7.15
C ALA A 111 13.37 1.83 6.47
N PHE A 112 13.76 1.33 5.31
CA PHE A 112 13.04 0.28 4.60
C PHE A 112 13.72 -1.07 4.86
N GLY A 113 12.95 -2.06 5.26
CA GLY A 113 13.44 -3.41 5.58
C GLY A 113 12.59 -4.49 4.93
N ASP A 114 12.27 -5.54 5.69
CA ASP A 114 11.36 -6.59 5.25
C ASP A 114 9.90 -6.07 5.29
N HIS A 115 9.43 -5.57 4.15
CA HIS A 115 8.11 -4.98 4.02
C HIS A 115 7.12 -6.00 3.39
N PRO A 116 5.93 -6.23 3.97
CA PRO A 116 4.93 -7.18 3.46
C PRO A 116 4.54 -6.98 1.98
N MET A 117 4.54 -5.74 1.49
CA MET A 117 4.19 -5.43 0.10
C MET A 117 5.21 -5.96 -0.92
N LEU A 118 6.41 -6.34 -0.51
CA LEU A 118 7.35 -7.03 -1.39
C LEU A 118 6.78 -8.38 -1.84
N GLU A 119 6.20 -9.16 -0.92
CA GLU A 119 5.53 -10.42 -1.25
C GLU A 119 4.24 -10.19 -2.06
N ASP A 120 3.52 -9.10 -1.79
CA ASP A 120 2.36 -8.70 -2.60
C ASP A 120 2.75 -8.46 -4.06
N PHE A 121 3.85 -7.73 -4.27
CA PHE A 121 4.35 -7.45 -5.61
C PHE A 121 4.92 -8.70 -6.29
N ARG A 122 5.65 -9.56 -5.57
CA ARG A 122 6.11 -10.86 -6.09
C ARG A 122 4.94 -11.70 -6.59
N TYR A 123 3.84 -11.76 -5.82
CA TYR A 123 2.62 -12.44 -6.24
C TYR A 123 2.03 -11.82 -7.50
N LEU A 124 1.79 -10.51 -7.52
CA LEU A 124 1.26 -9.79 -8.70
C LEU A 124 2.11 -10.08 -9.95
N LYS A 125 3.44 -9.96 -9.83
CA LYS A 125 4.38 -10.24 -10.92
C LYS A 125 4.26 -11.66 -11.45
N SER A 126 4.05 -12.65 -10.58
CA SER A 126 3.92 -14.07 -10.98
C SER A 126 2.65 -14.40 -11.77
N ILE A 127 1.60 -13.58 -11.65
CA ILE A 127 0.31 -13.79 -12.33
C ILE A 127 0.05 -12.80 -13.47
N SER A 128 0.96 -11.84 -13.73
CA SER A 128 0.74 -10.77 -14.71
C SER A 128 0.93 -11.19 -16.17
N GLY A 129 1.49 -12.37 -16.43
CA GLY A 129 1.76 -12.84 -17.80
C GLY A 129 2.63 -11.85 -18.57
N ASP A 130 2.19 -11.43 -19.75
CA ASP A 130 2.89 -10.46 -20.60
C ASP A 130 2.60 -8.99 -20.22
N ALA A 131 1.67 -8.74 -19.29
CA ALA A 131 1.38 -7.40 -18.83
C ALA A 131 2.43 -6.92 -17.80
N GLN A 132 2.70 -5.62 -17.79
CA GLN A 132 3.59 -5.00 -16.82
C GLN A 132 2.89 -4.87 -15.46
N PRO A 133 3.36 -5.55 -14.39
CA PRO A 133 2.84 -5.33 -13.05
C PRO A 133 3.22 -3.94 -12.55
N LYS A 134 2.27 -3.26 -11.92
CA LYS A 134 2.42 -1.93 -11.30
C LYS A 134 2.02 -1.99 -9.83
N MET A 135 2.96 -1.68 -8.95
CA MET A 135 2.73 -1.48 -7.51
C MET A 135 2.57 0.01 -7.20
N THR A 136 1.60 0.35 -6.36
CA THR A 136 1.33 1.73 -5.95
C THR A 136 1.68 1.94 -4.48
N ILE A 137 2.77 2.66 -4.24
CA ILE A 137 3.20 3.10 -2.90
C ILE A 137 2.92 4.60 -2.71
N PRO A 138 2.65 5.06 -1.48
CA PRO A 138 2.46 6.48 -1.23
C PRO A 138 3.70 7.33 -1.52
N SER A 139 3.46 8.58 -1.89
CA SER A 139 4.52 9.60 -1.95
C SER A 139 5.15 9.77 -0.57
N PRO A 140 6.50 9.93 -0.47
CA PRO A 140 7.18 10.16 0.81
C PRO A 140 6.61 11.37 1.55
N SER A 141 6.23 12.42 0.82
CA SER A 141 5.68 13.65 1.39
C SER A 141 4.39 13.43 2.19
N VAL A 142 3.65 12.35 1.93
CA VAL A 142 2.38 12.06 2.60
C VAL A 142 2.59 11.67 4.06
N LEU A 143 3.73 11.04 4.39
CA LEU A 143 4.06 10.68 5.77
C LEU A 143 4.22 11.94 6.64
N HIS A 144 4.88 12.97 6.11
CA HIS A 144 4.97 14.27 6.79
C HIS A 144 3.68 15.09 6.68
N PHE A 145 3.01 15.13 5.52
CA PHE A 145 1.85 16.00 5.30
C PHE A 145 0.67 15.69 6.22
N ARG A 146 0.41 14.41 6.53
CA ARG A 146 -0.75 14.00 7.34
C ARG A 146 -0.57 14.30 8.82
N GLY A 147 0.62 14.08 9.35
CA GLY A 147 0.90 14.23 10.77
C GLY A 147 1.66 15.52 11.13
N GLY A 148 2.51 16.00 10.23
CA GLY A 148 3.43 17.10 10.48
C GLY A 148 4.44 16.78 11.58
N ARG A 149 5.08 17.83 12.11
CA ARG A 149 6.10 17.70 13.15
C ARG A 149 5.60 17.00 14.42
N LYS A 150 4.32 17.17 14.79
CA LYS A 150 3.76 16.59 16.03
C LYS A 150 3.80 15.06 16.07
N ASP A 151 3.78 14.41 14.90
CA ASP A 151 3.77 12.95 14.79
C ASP A 151 5.18 12.41 14.50
N ILE A 152 6.22 13.22 14.72
CA ILE A 152 7.63 12.85 14.59
C ILE A 152 8.32 13.11 15.93
N ASP A 153 8.83 12.05 16.56
CA ASP A 153 9.52 12.14 17.84
C ASP A 153 10.71 13.11 17.76
N ALA A 154 10.64 14.16 18.57
CA ALA A 154 11.65 15.22 18.60
C ALA A 154 12.98 14.79 19.24
N THR A 155 13.00 13.68 19.98
CA THR A 155 14.22 13.08 20.53
C THR A 155 14.96 12.26 19.48
N VAL A 156 14.24 11.65 18.54
CA VAL A 156 14.80 10.88 17.41
C VAL A 156 15.25 11.80 16.29
N TYR A 157 14.44 12.81 15.98
CA TYR A 157 14.71 13.81 14.97
C TYR A 157 14.57 15.20 15.59
N PRO A 158 15.60 15.74 16.26
CA PRO A 158 15.58 17.12 16.75
C PRO A 158 15.51 18.12 15.59
N ASP A 159 16.29 17.87 14.54
CA ASP A 159 16.25 18.60 13.27
C ASP A 159 15.43 17.80 12.24
N LEU A 160 14.57 18.51 11.50
CA LEU A 160 13.78 17.91 10.43
C LEU A 160 14.60 17.67 9.16
N SER A 161 15.76 18.30 8.98
CA SER A 161 16.67 17.95 7.87
C SER A 161 16.99 16.45 7.87
N ASP A 162 17.37 15.93 9.04
CA ASP A 162 17.73 14.53 9.22
C ASP A 162 16.54 13.59 8.96
N TYR A 163 15.33 14.03 9.33
CA TYR A 163 14.10 13.31 9.00
C TYR A 163 13.88 13.23 7.49
N PHE A 164 14.05 14.33 6.77
CA PHE A 164 13.86 14.34 5.32
C PHE A 164 14.94 13.55 4.58
N ASP A 165 16.18 13.53 5.09
CA ASP A 165 17.27 12.71 4.54
C ASP A 165 16.99 11.21 4.71
N ASP A 166 16.57 10.79 5.90
CA ASP A 166 16.20 9.40 6.16
C ASP A 166 14.93 9.00 5.37
N LEU A 167 13.95 9.90 5.25
CA LEU A 167 12.75 9.68 4.43
C LEU A 167 13.10 9.45 2.95
N ALA A 168 14.00 10.27 2.40
CA ALA A 168 14.46 10.13 1.02
C ALA A 168 15.25 8.83 0.81
N THR A 169 16.07 8.44 1.78
CA THR A 169 16.81 7.17 1.75
C THR A 169 15.87 5.98 1.82
N THR A 170 14.90 6.00 2.75
CA THR A 170 13.86 4.98 2.90
C THR A 170 13.10 4.73 1.59
N TRP A 171 12.68 5.77 0.87
CA TRP A 171 12.00 5.60 -0.42
C TRP A 171 12.92 5.10 -1.53
N ARG A 172 14.21 5.49 -1.52
CA ARG A 172 15.19 4.98 -2.48
C ARG A 172 15.37 3.48 -2.32
N ASP A 173 15.44 3.00 -1.09
CA ASP A 173 15.61 1.58 -0.79
C ASP A 173 14.31 0.80 -1.06
N ALA A 174 13.15 1.37 -0.75
CA ALA A 174 11.86 0.82 -1.16
C ALA A 174 11.78 0.61 -2.68
N ILE A 175 12.10 1.65 -3.47
CA ILE A 175 12.08 1.58 -4.94
C ILE A 175 13.03 0.47 -5.43
N ARG A 176 14.25 0.39 -4.88
CA ARG A 176 15.21 -0.66 -5.24
C ARG A 176 14.71 -2.06 -4.91
N ALA A 177 14.04 -2.23 -3.77
CA ALA A 177 13.53 -3.53 -3.35
C ALA A 177 12.35 -4.04 -4.21
N PHE A 178 11.61 -3.13 -4.87
CA PHE A 178 10.55 -3.47 -5.82
C PHE A 178 11.03 -3.75 -7.25
N LEU A 179 12.29 -3.46 -7.60
CA LEU A 179 12.86 -3.77 -8.93
C LEU A 179 13.20 -5.26 -9.06
#